data_AF-A0A7I0J4U8-F1
#
_entry.id   AF-A0A7I0J4U8-F1
#
_cell.length_a   1.000
_cell.length_b   1.000
_cell.length_c   1.000
_cell.angle_alpha   90.00
_cell.angle_beta   90.00
_cell.angle_gamma   90.00
#
_symmetry.space_group_name_H-M   'P 1'
#
loop_
_entity.id
_entity.type
_entity.pdbx_description
1 polymer ?
#
loop_
_entity_poly.entity_id
_entity_poly.type
_entity_poly.pdbx_seq_one_letter_code
_entity_poly.pdbx_strand_id
1 'polypeptide(L)'
;AFLGMYETILYGSCFDANGGLFEALFGEEDAIISDALNHASIIDGVRLSKTKRFRYANNDMAELEARLKDAKDCRFRLIATDGVFSMDGIIANLRGVC
;
A
#
# COMPACT_ATOMS: atom_id res chain seq x y z
N ALA A 1 20.09 13.93 -0.23
CA ALA A 1 18.87 14.01 0.59
C ALA A 1 18.73 12.71 1.41
N PHE A 2 17.95 12.72 2.51
CA PHE A 2 17.84 11.63 3.49
C PHE A 2 17.58 10.23 2.90
N LEU A 3 16.64 10.10 1.94
CA LEU A 3 16.30 8.82 1.30
C LEU A 3 17.02 8.56 -0.04
N GLY A 4 17.90 9.44 -0.49
CA GLY A 4 18.60 9.28 -1.77
C GLY A 4 17.73 9.36 -3.04
N MET A 5 16.50 9.88 -2.95
CA MET A 5 15.61 10.08 -4.11
C MET A 5 15.94 11.37 -4.87
N TYR A 6 15.67 11.39 -6.18
CA TYR A 6 15.92 12.54 -7.06
C TYR A 6 14.99 13.73 -6.80
N GLU A 7 13.72 13.44 -6.52
CA GLU A 7 12.68 14.44 -6.27
C GLU A 7 11.90 14.11 -5.00
N THR A 8 11.18 15.09 -4.44
CA THR A 8 10.37 14.92 -3.24
C THR A 8 9.18 15.87 -3.28
N ILE A 9 7.99 15.35 -2.99
CA ILE A 9 6.77 16.14 -2.85
C ILE A 9 6.45 16.26 -1.36
N LEU A 10 6.19 17.48 -0.88
CA LEU A 10 5.81 17.75 0.50
C LEU A 10 4.29 17.90 0.63
N TYR A 11 3.74 17.35 1.71
CA TYR A 11 2.34 17.44 2.11
C TYR A 11 2.24 18.04 3.51
N GLY A 12 1.06 18.54 3.88
CA GLY A 12 0.81 19.09 5.22
C GLY A 12 0.96 18.05 6.33
N SER A 13 0.72 16.77 6.01
CA SER A 13 0.94 15.63 6.90
C SER A 13 1.17 14.33 6.12
N CYS A 14 1.62 13.29 6.81
CA CYS A 14 1.67 11.93 6.24
C CYS A 14 0.25 11.37 5.98
N PHE A 15 -0.76 11.86 6.70
CA PHE A 15 -2.15 11.50 6.44
C PHE A 15 -2.57 12.01 5.06
N ASP A 16 -2.28 13.28 4.74
CA ASP A 16 -2.58 13.90 3.45
C ASP A 16 -1.77 13.26 2.31
N ALA A 17 -0.50 12.93 2.56
CA ALA A 17 0.36 12.24 1.60
C ALA A 17 -0.23 10.88 1.19
N ASN A 18 -0.62 10.07 2.18
CA ASN A 18 -1.25 8.77 1.91
C ASN A 18 -2.64 8.92 1.25
N GLY A 19 -3.42 9.93 1.65
CA GLY A 19 -4.73 10.19 1.10
C GLY A 19 -4.70 10.54 -0.39
N GLY A 20 -3.74 11.37 -0.81
CA GLY A 20 -3.64 11.85 -2.19
C GLY A 20 -2.82 10.97 -3.15
N LEU A 21 -1.94 10.11 -2.64
CA LEU A 21 -1.00 9.34 -3.47
C LEU A 21 -1.69 8.39 -4.45
N PHE A 22 -2.65 7.60 -3.96
CA PHE A 22 -3.17 6.46 -4.72
C PHE A 22 -4.07 6.88 -5.89
N GLU A 23 -4.97 7.83 -5.68
CA GLU A 23 -5.88 8.33 -6.73
C GLU A 23 -5.12 9.04 -7.86
N ALA A 24 -4.02 9.73 -7.54
CA ALA A 24 -3.21 10.44 -8.53
C ALA A 24 -2.48 9.49 -9.50
N LEU A 25 -2.19 8.26 -9.08
CA LEU A 25 -1.36 7.31 -9.83
C LEU A 25 -2.13 6.13 -10.42
N PHE A 26 -3.23 5.71 -9.79
CA PHE A 26 -3.91 4.45 -10.11
C PHE A 26 -5.39 4.62 -10.43
N GLY A 27 -5.88 3.80 -11.36
CA GLY A 27 -7.27 3.79 -11.81
C GLY A 27 -7.92 2.41 -11.77
N GLU A 28 -9.09 2.27 -12.42
CA GLU A 28 -9.94 1.06 -12.41
C GLU A 28 -9.27 -0.21 -12.97
N GLU A 29 -8.24 -0.02 -13.82
CA GLU A 29 -7.47 -1.11 -14.43
C GLU A 29 -6.36 -1.66 -13.52
N ASP A 30 -6.03 -0.95 -12.45
CA ASP A 30 -4.92 -1.26 -11.55
C ASP A 30 -5.42 -1.99 -10.29
N ALA A 31 -4.49 -2.54 -9.51
CA ALA A 31 -4.78 -3.18 -8.23
C ALA A 31 -3.84 -2.73 -7.12
N ILE A 32 -4.42 -2.51 -5.93
CA ILE A 32 -3.68 -2.32 -4.69
C ILE A 32 -3.96 -3.48 -3.74
N ILE A 33 -2.89 -4.12 -3.29
CA ILE A 33 -2.88 -5.19 -2.31
C ILE A 33 -2.40 -4.60 -0.98
N SER A 34 -3.31 -4.41 -0.03
CA SER A 34 -3.05 -3.70 1.24
C SER A 34 -3.05 -4.66 2.42
N ASP A 35 -2.08 -4.51 3.32
CA ASP A 35 -2.07 -5.17 4.62
C ASP A 35 -3.34 -4.76 5.42
N ALA A 36 -3.94 -5.72 6.13
CA ALA A 36 -5.16 -5.52 6.89
C ALA A 36 -5.01 -4.56 8.07
N LEU A 37 -3.81 -4.41 8.63
CA LEU A 37 -3.51 -3.56 9.78
C LEU A 37 -2.80 -2.25 9.40
N ASN A 38 -2.75 -1.91 8.12
CA ASN A 38 -2.24 -0.62 7.67
C ASN A 38 -2.92 0.55 8.39
N HIS A 39 -2.16 1.62 8.56
CA HIS A 39 -2.64 2.87 9.12
C HIS A 39 -3.88 3.37 8.38
N ALA A 40 -4.82 3.97 9.11
CA ALA A 40 -6.10 4.42 8.58
C ALA A 40 -5.94 5.33 7.34
N SER A 41 -4.91 6.18 7.31
CA SER A 41 -4.63 7.04 6.15
C SER A 41 -4.31 6.29 4.87
N ILE A 42 -3.60 5.15 4.96
CA ILE A 42 -3.33 4.28 3.79
C ILE A 42 -4.63 3.65 3.33
N ILE A 43 -5.41 3.11 4.27
CA ILE A 43 -6.70 2.48 3.97
C ILE A 43 -7.65 3.47 3.28
N ASP A 44 -7.73 4.69 3.79
CA ASP A 44 -8.61 5.73 3.24
C ASP A 44 -8.11 6.24 1.88
N GLY A 45 -6.80 6.45 1.70
CA GLY A 45 -6.24 6.81 0.40
C GLY A 45 -6.51 5.74 -0.67
N VAL A 46 -6.33 4.46 -0.34
CA VAL A 46 -6.68 3.35 -1.23
C VAL A 46 -8.18 3.33 -1.52
N ARG A 47 -9.03 3.64 -0.52
CA ARG A 47 -10.49 3.68 -0.69
C ARG A 47 -10.97 4.80 -1.61
N LEU A 48 -10.31 5.95 -1.59
CA LEU A 48 -10.62 7.10 -2.44
C LEU A 48 -10.23 6.84 -3.90
N SER A 49 -9.19 6.04 -4.15
CA SER A 49 -8.84 5.61 -5.50
C SER A 49 -9.89 4.64 -6.10
N LYS A 50 -9.99 4.63 -7.44
CA LYS A 50 -10.87 3.71 -8.18
C LYS A 50 -10.28 2.32 -8.43
N THR A 51 -9.12 2.04 -7.86
CA THR A 51 -8.38 0.79 -8.08
C THR A 51 -9.12 -0.44 -7.57
N LYS A 52 -8.80 -1.61 -8.11
CA LYS A 52 -9.23 -2.89 -7.51
C LYS A 52 -8.49 -3.09 -6.20
N ARG A 53 -9.21 -3.39 -5.12
CA ARG A 53 -8.66 -3.46 -3.78
C ARG A 53 -8.62 -4.90 -3.30
N PHE A 54 -7.44 -5.37 -2.95
CA PHE A 54 -7.23 -6.66 -2.32
C PHE A 54 -6.64 -6.44 -0.93
N ARG A 55 -7.07 -7.25 0.03
CA ARG A 55 -6.56 -7.21 1.40
C ARG A 55 -5.95 -8.56 1.75
N TYR A 56 -4.86 -8.54 2.50
CA TYR A 56 -4.23 -9.73 3.08
C TYR A 56 -4.03 -9.54 4.58
N ALA A 57 -4.04 -10.63 5.33
CA ALA A 57 -3.79 -10.65 6.77
C ALA A 57 -2.39 -10.10 7.10
N ASN A 58 -2.26 -9.50 8.28
CA ASN A 58 -1.04 -8.79 8.65
C ASN A 58 0.18 -9.70 8.55
N ASN A 59 1.17 -9.27 7.76
CA ASN A 59 2.44 -9.97 7.57
C ASN A 59 2.31 -11.41 6.99
N ASP A 60 1.16 -11.78 6.41
CA ASP A 60 0.93 -13.10 5.80
C ASP A 60 1.35 -13.11 4.33
N MET A 61 2.51 -13.71 4.06
CA MET A 61 3.06 -13.79 2.70
C MET A 61 2.31 -14.78 1.80
N ALA A 62 1.66 -15.80 2.37
CA ALA A 62 0.89 -16.76 1.59
C ALA A 62 -0.40 -16.12 1.09
N GLU A 63 -1.08 -15.35 1.93
CA GLU A 63 -2.26 -14.60 1.51
C GLU A 63 -1.88 -13.45 0.57
N LEU A 64 -0.78 -12.73 0.83
CA LEU A 64 -0.24 -11.73 -0.10
C LEU A 64 -0.05 -12.32 -1.50
N GLU A 65 0.59 -13.49 -1.60
CA GLU A 65 0.80 -14.15 -2.89
C GLU A 65 -0.51 -14.59 -3.55
N ALA A 66 -1.48 -15.06 -2.77
CA ALA A 66 -2.82 -15.36 -3.29
C ALA A 66 -3.47 -14.12 -3.91
N ARG A 67 -3.40 -12.96 -3.25
CA ARG A 67 -3.95 -11.69 -3.79
C ARG A 67 -3.20 -11.19 -5.01
N LEU A 68 -1.88 -11.40 -5.07
CA LEU A 68 -1.10 -11.08 -6.27
C LEU A 68 -1.51 -11.92 -7.48
N LYS A 69 -1.91 -13.19 -7.26
CA LYS A 69 -2.46 -14.07 -8.29
C LYS A 69 -3.87 -13.66 -8.71
N ASP A 70 -4.73 -13.28 -7.76
CA ASP A 70 -6.06 -12.73 -8.06
C ASP A 70 -5.97 -11.45 -8.90
N ALA A 71 -4.96 -10.61 -8.64
CA ALA A 71 -4.73 -9.36 -9.34
C ALA A 71 -3.94 -9.49 -10.65
N LYS A 72 -3.57 -10.71 -11.10
CA LYS A 72 -2.61 -10.93 -12.20
C LYS A 72 -2.95 -10.24 -13.52
N ASP A 73 -4.25 -10.04 -13.79
CA ASP A 73 -4.76 -9.46 -15.04
C ASP A 73 -4.93 -7.92 -14.93
N CYS A 74 -4.51 -7.30 -13.83
CA CYS A 74 -4.52 -5.85 -13.66
C CYS A 74 -3.27 -5.22 -14.27
N ARG A 75 -3.41 -3.99 -14.79
CA ARG A 75 -2.33 -3.28 -15.50
C ARG A 75 -1.12 -3.02 -14.60
N PHE A 76 -1.33 -2.34 -13.49
CA PHE A 76 -0.34 -2.21 -12.41
C PHE A 76 -0.82 -2.89 -11.12
N ARG A 77 0.13 -3.42 -10.36
CA ARG A 77 -0.10 -4.04 -9.05
C ARG A 77 0.82 -3.39 -8.03
N LEU A 78 0.25 -2.82 -6.98
CA LEU A 78 0.98 -2.18 -5.88
C LEU A 78 0.73 -2.95 -4.59
N ILE A 79 1.79 -3.21 -3.82
CA ILE A 79 1.67 -3.69 -2.44
C ILE A 79 1.80 -2.47 -1.52
N ALA A 80 0.85 -2.29 -0.61
CA ALA A 80 0.86 -1.23 0.40
C ALA A 80 0.96 -1.84 1.80
N THR A 81 2.02 -1.51 2.53
CA THR A 81 2.26 -2.01 3.90
C THR A 81 2.99 -0.95 4.73
N ASP A 82 2.62 -0.80 6.00
CA ASP A 82 3.44 -0.06 6.97
C ASP A 82 4.74 -0.81 7.26
N GLY A 83 5.84 -0.09 7.44
CA GLY A 83 7.11 -0.71 7.83
C GLY A 83 7.11 -1.20 9.28
N VAL A 84 6.43 -0.46 10.16
CA VAL A 84 6.23 -0.81 11.58
C VAL A 84 4.79 -0.48 11.95
N PHE A 85 4.04 -1.48 12.41
CA PHE A 85 2.63 -1.33 12.79
C PHE A 85 2.52 -0.68 14.17
N SER A 86 1.89 0.50 14.24
CA SER A 86 1.97 1.39 15.40
C SER A 86 1.35 0.86 16.70
N MET A 87 0.34 0.00 16.60
CA MET A 87 -0.37 -0.53 17.77
C MET A 87 0.38 -1.68 18.44
N ASP A 88 0.85 -2.64 17.65
CA ASP A 88 1.42 -3.89 18.16
C ASP A 88 2.95 -3.97 18.03
N GLY A 89 3.58 -3.00 17.36
CA GLY A 89 5.03 -2.95 17.14
C GLY A 89 5.55 -4.01 16.16
N ILE A 90 4.67 -4.66 15.41
CA ILE A 90 5.03 -5.66 14.41
C ILE A 90 5.87 -4.97 13.32
N ILE A 91 6.94 -5.64 12.88
CA ILE A 91 7.78 -5.18 11.76
C ILE A 91 7.35 -5.95 10.52
N ALA A 92 7.06 -5.25 9.42
CA ALA A 92 6.72 -5.90 8.17
C ALA A 92 7.87 -6.76 7.65
N ASN A 93 7.54 -7.94 7.11
CA ASN A 93 8.49 -8.79 6.42
C ASN A 93 8.84 -8.21 5.04
N LEU A 94 9.59 -7.10 5.03
CA LEU A 94 9.98 -6.41 3.80
C LEU A 94 10.76 -7.32 2.83
N ARG A 95 11.50 -8.32 3.34
CA ARG A 95 12.19 -9.31 2.50
C ARG A 95 11.23 -10.30 1.82
N GLY A 96 10.06 -10.54 2.39
CA GLY A 96 9.02 -11.34 1.75
C GLY A 96 8.17 -10.52 0.78
N VAL A 97 8.07 -9.21 1.01
CA VAL A 97 7.31 -8.28 0.17
C VAL A 97 8.08 -7.84 -1.07
N CYS A 98 9.40 -7.62 -0.97
CA CYS A 98 10.28 -7.13 -2.06
C CYS A 98 11.05 -8.27 -2.73
#